data_AF-A0A9D8HRS3-F1
#
_entry.id   AF-A0A9D8HRS3-F1
#
_cell.length_a   1.000
_cell.length_b   1.000
_cell.length_c   1.000
_cell.angle_alpha   90.00
_cell.angle_beta   90.00
_cell.angle_gamma   90.00
#
_symmetry.space_group_name_H-M   'P 1'
#
loop_
_entity.id
_entity.type
_entity.pdbx_description
1 polymer ?
#
loop_
_entity_poly.entity_id
_entity_poly.type
_entity_poly.pdbx_seq_one_letter_code
_entity_poly.pdbx_strand_id
1 'polypeptide(L)'
;MLTSSTIKQKVDSLWDKFWSGGISNPLTAIEQMSYLIFLKRLEDNDNAAAASAKRRNIKFTSVFKNNEKCRWSYWSQLSGEEMLKHVRDKVFDFLRNLGGETSTFTQHMQDAYFIIPKASLLQEAVKIVDDLHISEQNIDVQGDLYEYLLMQLS
;
A
#
# COMPACT_ATOMS: atom_id res chain seq x y z
N MET A 1 -17.88 18.39 -6.82
CA MET A 1 -17.24 17.07 -6.88
C MET A 1 -16.51 16.85 -5.58
N LEU A 2 -16.95 15.84 -4.85
CA LEU A 2 -16.27 15.28 -3.70
C LEU A 2 -16.44 13.77 -3.88
N THR A 3 -15.30 13.09 -3.87
CA THR A 3 -15.12 11.65 -3.73
C THR A 3 -16.26 11.00 -2.94
N SER A 4 -16.72 9.83 -3.40
CA SER A 4 -17.70 8.99 -2.69
C SER A 4 -17.53 9.11 -1.18
N SER A 5 -18.55 9.61 -0.48
CA SER A 5 -18.53 9.89 0.96
C SER A 5 -17.99 8.70 1.79
N THR A 6 -18.14 7.49 1.26
CA THR A 6 -17.63 6.25 1.82
C THR A 6 -16.10 6.12 1.81
N ILE A 7 -15.41 6.57 0.77
CA ILE A 7 -13.94 6.46 0.69
C ILE A 7 -13.29 7.42 1.68
N LYS A 8 -13.78 8.67 1.70
CA LYS A 8 -13.33 9.66 2.69
C LYS A 8 -13.52 9.14 4.11
N GLN A 9 -14.69 8.59 4.43
CA GLN A 9 -14.95 7.99 5.75
C GLN A 9 -13.99 6.85 6.10
N LYS A 10 -13.58 6.02 5.13
CA LYS A 10 -12.61 4.94 5.37
C LYS A 10 -11.20 5.48 5.57
N VAL A 11 -10.80 6.51 4.83
CA VAL A 11 -9.52 7.22 5.03
C VAL A 11 -9.48 7.90 6.40
N ASP A 12 -10.55 8.58 6.79
CA ASP A 12 -10.70 9.20 8.12
C ASP A 12 -10.66 8.12 9.22
N SER A 13 -11.31 6.97 9.00
CA SER A 13 -11.23 5.85 9.94
C SER A 13 -9.81 5.30 10.06
N LEU A 14 -9.07 5.20 8.95
CA LEU A 14 -7.68 4.77 8.95
C LEU A 14 -6.82 5.75 9.76
N TRP A 15 -7.04 7.05 9.57
CA TRP A 15 -6.39 8.10 10.36
C TRP A 15 -6.61 7.92 11.87
N ASP A 16 -7.86 7.74 12.29
CA ASP A 16 -8.22 7.55 13.70
C ASP A 16 -7.54 6.32 14.32
N LYS A 17 -7.36 5.25 13.52
CA LYS A 17 -6.61 4.06 13.96
C LYS A 17 -5.14 4.36 14.17
N PHE A 18 -4.48 5.06 13.24
CA PHE A 18 -3.08 5.43 13.38
C PHE A 18 -2.85 6.35 14.58
N TRP A 19 -3.73 7.33 14.77
CA TRP A 19 -3.68 8.23 15.92
C TRP A 19 -3.82 7.48 17.25
N SER A 20 -4.88 6.68 17.40
CA SER A 20 -5.14 5.89 18.63
C SER A 20 -4.10 4.77 18.86
N GLY A 21 -3.48 4.28 17.79
CA GLY A 21 -2.43 3.26 17.84
C GLY A 21 -1.03 3.80 18.18
N GLY A 22 -0.88 5.11 18.42
CA GLY A 22 0.35 5.73 18.91
C GLY A 22 1.18 6.46 17.85
N ILE A 23 0.67 6.60 16.62
CA ILE A 23 1.27 7.43 15.58
C ILE A 23 0.54 8.77 15.57
N SER A 24 0.92 9.65 16.51
CA SER A 24 0.31 10.96 16.68
C SER A 24 0.89 12.04 15.77
N ASN A 25 2.01 11.76 15.07
CA ASN A 25 2.55 12.67 14.07
C ASN A 25 1.74 12.52 12.77
N PRO A 26 1.02 13.58 12.33
CA PRO A 26 0.23 13.58 11.11
C PRO A 26 1.00 13.12 9.87
N LEU A 27 2.21 13.63 9.68
CA LEU A 27 3.06 13.33 8.52
C LEU A 27 3.45 11.85 8.51
N THR A 28 3.88 11.33 9.67
CA THR A 28 4.22 9.91 9.81
C THR A 28 3.02 9.01 9.58
N ALA A 29 1.83 9.38 10.07
CA ALA A 29 0.61 8.60 9.84
C ALA A 29 0.31 8.50 8.34
N ILE A 30 0.37 9.63 7.62
CA ILE A 30 0.10 9.68 6.18
C ILE A 30 1.10 8.86 5.41
N GLU A 31 2.38 8.95 5.75
CA GLU A 31 3.44 8.18 5.12
C GLU A 31 3.18 6.66 5.25
N GLN A 32 2.88 6.17 6.46
CA GLN A 32 2.58 4.76 6.67
C GLN A 32 1.30 4.32 5.96
N MET A 33 0.26 5.16 5.95
CA MET A 33 -0.97 4.90 5.19
C MET A 33 -0.69 4.81 3.69
N SER A 34 0.14 5.71 3.17
CA SER A 34 0.57 5.75 1.77
C SER A 34 1.29 4.46 1.39
N TYR A 35 2.19 3.97 2.24
CA TYR A 35 2.90 2.71 2.00
C TYR A 35 1.96 1.51 1.90
N LEU A 36 0.98 1.41 2.79
CA LEU A 36 0.01 0.31 2.74
C LEU A 36 -0.86 0.36 1.48
N ILE A 37 -1.36 1.55 1.14
CA ILE A 37 -2.14 1.77 -0.09
C ILE A 37 -1.32 1.41 -1.33
N PHE A 38 -0.05 1.82 -1.36
CA PHE A 38 0.85 1.50 -2.47
C PHE A 38 1.06 -0.01 -2.61
N LEU A 39 1.36 -0.70 -1.51
CA LEU A 39 1.56 -2.16 -1.52
C LEU A 39 0.36 -2.91 -2.07
N LYS A 40 -0.85 -2.52 -1.68
CA LYS A 40 -2.09 -3.11 -2.20
C LYS A 40 -2.18 -2.92 -3.72
N ARG A 41 -1.99 -1.68 -4.20
CA ARG A 41 -2.07 -1.37 -5.63
C ARG A 41 -0.96 -2.01 -6.44
N LEU A 42 0.23 -2.16 -5.87
CA LEU A 42 1.35 -2.82 -6.55
C LEU A 42 0.96 -4.25 -6.95
N GLU A 43 0.32 -5.00 -6.05
CA GLU A 43 -0.20 -6.33 -6.38
C GLU A 43 -1.37 -6.29 -7.36
N ASP A 44 -2.36 -5.41 -7.15
CA ASP A 44 -3.51 -5.32 -8.05
C ASP A 44 -3.10 -4.99 -9.49
N ASN A 45 -2.14 -4.08 -9.66
CA ASN A 45 -1.58 -3.72 -10.96
C ASN A 45 -0.77 -4.86 -11.59
N ASP A 46 0.03 -5.58 -10.81
CA ASP A 46 0.76 -6.77 -11.27
C ASP A 46 -0.21 -7.85 -11.76
N ASN A 47 -1.30 -8.10 -11.03
CA ASN A 47 -2.34 -9.04 -11.39
C ASN A 47 -3.09 -8.62 -12.67
N ALA A 48 -3.44 -7.33 -12.79
CA ALA A 48 -4.08 -6.78 -13.99
C ALA A 48 -3.17 -6.86 -15.22
N ALA A 49 -1.87 -6.59 -15.05
CA ALA A 49 -0.86 -6.71 -16.10
C ALA A 49 -0.67 -8.17 -16.53
N ALA A 50 -0.59 -9.10 -15.58
CA ALA A 50 -0.53 -10.54 -15.85
C ALA A 50 -1.75 -11.03 -16.65
N ALA A 51 -2.95 -10.62 -16.24
CA ALA A 51 -4.19 -10.98 -16.93
C ALA A 51 -4.23 -10.40 -18.35
N SER A 52 -3.81 -9.15 -18.52
CA SER A 52 -3.73 -8.49 -19.83
C SER A 52 -2.71 -9.17 -20.75
N ALA A 53 -1.55 -9.54 -20.22
CA ALA A 53 -0.53 -10.24 -20.96
C ALA A 53 -0.98 -11.62 -21.42
N LYS A 54 -1.67 -12.37 -20.55
CA LYS A 54 -2.29 -13.65 -20.89
C LYS A 54 -3.30 -13.51 -22.03
N ARG A 55 -4.16 -12.47 -22.00
CA ARG A 55 -5.11 -12.18 -23.09
C ARG A 55 -4.44 -11.84 -24.42
N ARG A 56 -3.30 -11.14 -24.38
CA ARG A 56 -2.53 -10.71 -25.56
C ARG A 56 -1.49 -11.74 -26.02
N ASN A 57 -1.35 -12.86 -25.30
CA ASN A 57 -0.33 -13.88 -25.52
C ASN A 57 1.11 -13.32 -25.52
N ILE A 58 1.40 -12.33 -24.66
CA ILE A 58 2.73 -11.74 -24.49
C ILE A 58 3.39 -12.27 -23.22
N LYS A 59 4.72 -12.36 -23.21
CA LYS A 59 5.48 -12.74 -22.01
C LYS A 59 5.34 -11.64 -20.96
N PHE A 60 5.02 -12.03 -19.73
CA PHE A 60 4.94 -11.15 -18.57
C PHE A 60 5.88 -11.64 -17.48
N THR A 61 6.60 -10.71 -16.87
CA THR A 61 7.40 -10.98 -15.67
C THR A 61 6.82 -10.15 -14.54
N SER A 62 6.40 -10.83 -13.48
CA SER A 62 5.85 -10.16 -12.30
C SER A 62 6.91 -9.33 -11.57
N VAL A 63 6.50 -8.20 -11.01
CA VAL A 63 7.35 -7.40 -10.11
C VAL A 63 7.69 -8.16 -8.83
N PHE A 64 6.88 -9.15 -8.46
CA PHE A 64 7.10 -10.04 -7.32
C PHE A 64 7.88 -11.30 -7.68
N LYS A 65 8.49 -11.38 -8.86
CA LYS A 65 9.32 -12.54 -9.21
C LYS A 65 10.44 -12.72 -8.18
N ASN A 66 10.57 -13.93 -7.63
CA ASN A 66 11.48 -14.29 -6.53
C ASN A 66 11.14 -13.61 -5.18
N ASN A 67 10.03 -12.89 -5.11
CA ASN A 67 9.56 -12.12 -3.96
C ASN A 67 8.06 -12.35 -3.74
N GLU A 68 7.57 -13.57 -3.97
CA GLU A 68 6.15 -13.93 -3.97
C GLU A 68 5.53 -13.71 -2.59
N LYS A 69 6.33 -13.85 -1.52
CA LYS A 69 5.92 -13.57 -0.14
C LYS A 69 5.75 -12.07 0.16
N CYS A 70 6.14 -11.19 -0.75
CA CYS A 70 5.97 -9.74 -0.61
C CYS A 70 4.62 -9.25 -1.16
N ARG A 71 3.83 -10.14 -1.77
CA ARG A 71 2.45 -9.88 -2.20
C ARG A 71 1.55 -9.57 -1.02
N TRP A 72 0.74 -8.53 -1.14
CA TRP A 72 -0.30 -8.16 -0.18
C TRP A 72 -1.16 -9.36 0.23
N SER A 73 -1.64 -10.13 -0.74
CA SER A 73 -2.47 -11.33 -0.56
C SER A 73 -1.81 -12.44 0.24
N TYR A 74 -0.47 -12.47 0.32
CA TYR A 74 0.26 -13.44 1.14
C TYR A 74 0.38 -12.95 2.58
N TRP A 75 1.00 -11.79 2.77
CA TRP A 75 1.37 -11.36 4.12
C TRP A 75 0.18 -10.82 4.92
N SER A 76 -0.89 -10.36 4.27
CA SER A 76 -2.13 -9.94 4.95
C SER A 76 -2.86 -11.09 5.67
N GLN A 77 -2.52 -12.34 5.33
CA GLN A 77 -3.09 -13.56 5.94
C GLN A 77 -2.24 -14.09 7.10
N LEU A 78 -1.07 -13.50 7.37
CA LEU A 78 -0.22 -13.91 8.48
C LEU A 78 -0.86 -13.52 9.82
N SER A 79 -0.47 -14.22 10.88
CA SER A 79 -0.85 -13.80 12.24
C SER A 79 -0.25 -12.43 12.57
N GLY A 80 -0.85 -11.67 13.47
CA GLY A 80 -0.50 -10.25 13.67
C GLY A 80 0.99 -9.98 13.88
N GLU A 81 1.66 -10.74 14.77
CA GLU A 81 3.09 -10.57 15.03
C GLU A 81 3.97 -11.00 13.84
N GLU A 82 3.59 -12.09 13.17
CA GLU A 82 4.29 -12.56 11.97
C GLU A 82 4.14 -11.57 10.82
N MET A 83 2.94 -11.01 10.63
CA MET A 83 2.65 -9.96 9.66
C MET A 83 3.50 -8.74 9.94
N LEU A 84 3.52 -8.25 11.18
CA LEU A 84 4.28 -7.07 11.58
C LEU A 84 5.79 -7.23 11.28
N LYS A 85 6.35 -8.40 11.66
CA LYS A 85 7.75 -8.72 11.40
C LYS A 85 8.03 -8.86 9.90
N HIS A 86 7.17 -9.57 9.17
CA HIS A 86 7.36 -9.82 7.74
C HIS A 86 7.25 -8.54 6.92
N VAL A 87 6.29 -7.66 7.23
CA VAL A 87 6.16 -6.37 6.55
C VAL A 87 7.40 -5.51 6.78
N ARG A 88 7.85 -5.39 8.03
CA ARG A 88 9.04 -4.61 8.40
C ARG A 88 10.32 -5.12 7.74
N ASP A 89 10.57 -6.43 7.81
CA ASP A 89 11.88 -7.01 7.49
C ASP A 89 11.99 -7.48 6.04
N LYS A 90 10.87 -7.83 5.40
CA LYS A 90 10.86 -8.42 4.05
C LYS A 90 10.17 -7.52 3.03
N VAL A 91 8.96 -7.06 3.34
CA VAL A 91 8.18 -6.26 2.37
C VAL A 91 8.82 -4.89 2.15
N PHE A 92 9.22 -4.21 3.21
CA PHE A 92 9.91 -2.91 3.08
C PHE A 92 11.30 -3.04 2.46
N ASP A 93 11.99 -4.17 2.71
CA ASP A 93 13.25 -4.44 2.03
C ASP A 93 13.08 -4.67 0.54
N PHE A 94 12.07 -5.44 0.16
CA PHE A 94 11.67 -5.58 -1.23
C PHE A 94 11.30 -4.23 -1.87
N LEU A 95 10.52 -3.38 -1.19
CA LEU A 95 10.13 -2.06 -1.69
C LEU A 95 11.33 -1.16 -2.00
N ARG A 96 12.32 -1.10 -1.10
CA ARG A 96 13.54 -0.30 -1.31
C ARG A 96 14.34 -0.78 -2.53
N ASN A 97 14.32 -2.08 -2.80
CA ASN A 97 15.05 -2.71 -3.90
C ASN A 97 14.23 -2.83 -5.20
N LEU A 98 12.96 -2.42 -5.20
CA LEU A 98 12.10 -2.44 -6.39
C LEU A 98 12.54 -1.39 -7.44
N GLY A 99 13.33 -0.40 -7.02
CA GLY A 99 13.82 0.72 -7.84
C GLY A 99 14.95 0.39 -8.79
N GLY A 100 14.66 -0.39 -9.82
CA GLY A 100 15.38 -0.30 -11.09
C GLY A 100 14.73 0.77 -11.96
N GLU A 101 15.41 1.92 -12.11
CA GLU A 101 15.21 3.02 -13.07
C GLU A 101 13.75 3.42 -13.41
N THR A 102 13.35 4.66 -13.07
CA THR A 102 12.35 5.54 -13.76
C THR A 102 11.07 6.03 -13.05
N SER A 103 10.83 5.84 -11.74
CA SER A 103 9.68 6.49 -11.06
C SER A 103 10.08 7.38 -9.87
N THR A 104 9.50 8.60 -9.81
CA THR A 104 9.63 9.57 -8.69
C THR A 104 9.26 8.95 -7.36
N PHE A 105 8.23 8.08 -7.37
CA PHE A 105 7.78 7.37 -6.19
C PHE A 105 8.89 6.49 -5.60
N THR A 106 9.70 5.84 -6.43
CA THR A 106 10.75 4.93 -5.96
C THR A 106 11.93 5.65 -5.31
N GLN A 107 12.16 6.93 -5.66
CA GLN A 107 13.15 7.77 -4.96
C GLN A 107 12.69 8.07 -3.53
N HIS A 108 11.41 8.34 -3.32
CA HIS A 108 10.85 8.51 -1.98
C HIS A 108 10.85 7.21 -1.16
N MET A 109 10.78 6.05 -1.81
CA MET A 109 10.79 4.76 -1.11
C MET A 109 12.18 4.30 -0.63
N GLN A 110 13.29 4.84 -1.14
CA GLN A 110 14.64 4.39 -0.75
C GLN A 110 14.91 4.57 0.74
N ASP A 111 14.43 5.69 1.29
CA ASP A 111 14.53 6.02 2.71
C ASP A 111 13.27 5.66 3.50
N ALA A 112 12.38 4.81 2.95
CA ALA A 112 11.15 4.43 3.62
C ALA A 112 11.42 3.53 4.84
N TYR A 113 10.87 3.93 5.98
CA TYR A 113 10.88 3.15 7.22
C TYR A 113 9.48 2.74 7.64
N PHE A 114 9.35 1.49 8.09
CA PHE A 114 8.11 0.98 8.66
C PHE A 114 8.06 1.30 10.16
N ILE A 115 7.07 2.10 10.57
CA ILE A 115 7.01 2.69 11.92
C ILE A 115 5.81 2.17 12.74
N ILE A 116 4.92 1.36 12.15
CA ILE A 116 3.76 0.81 12.86
C ILE A 116 4.22 -0.03 14.06
N PRO A 117 3.87 0.37 15.31
CA PRO A 117 4.49 -0.20 16.50
C PRO A 117 3.87 -1.53 16.95
N LYS A 118 2.64 -1.84 16.51
CA LYS A 118 1.85 -2.97 17.04
C LYS A 118 1.15 -3.73 15.93
N ALA A 119 1.08 -5.05 16.10
CA ALA A 119 0.40 -5.97 15.20
C ALA A 119 -1.08 -5.61 15.00
N SER A 120 -1.80 -5.28 16.07
CA SER A 120 -3.23 -4.96 16.00
C SER A 120 -3.53 -3.76 15.12
N LEU A 121 -2.70 -2.71 15.20
CA LEU A 121 -2.84 -1.53 14.34
C LEU A 121 -2.64 -1.89 12.87
N LEU A 122 -1.61 -2.69 12.56
CA LEU A 122 -1.37 -3.14 11.19
C LEU A 122 -2.54 -3.97 10.66
N GLN A 123 -3.07 -4.90 11.46
CA GLN A 123 -4.21 -5.74 11.05
C GLN A 123 -5.47 -4.91 10.76
N GLU A 124 -5.76 -3.92 11.60
CA GLU A 124 -6.89 -3.01 11.38
C GLU A 124 -6.68 -2.17 10.12
N ALA A 125 -5.47 -1.64 9.92
CA ALA A 125 -5.13 -0.87 8.74
C ALA A 125 -5.26 -1.68 7.45
N VAL A 126 -4.75 -2.91 7.44
CA VAL A 126 -4.86 -3.87 6.32
C VAL A 126 -6.32 -4.11 5.97
N LYS A 127 -7.17 -4.36 6.97
CA LYS A 127 -8.60 -4.57 6.76
C LYS A 127 -9.26 -3.35 6.11
N ILE A 128 -8.98 -2.15 6.59
CA ILE A 128 -9.53 -0.91 6.02
C ILE A 128 -9.05 -0.72 4.57
N VAL A 129 -7.77 -0.99 4.30
CA VAL A 129 -7.21 -0.85 2.94
C VAL A 129 -7.81 -1.88 1.97
N ASP A 130 -8.02 -3.12 2.39
CA ASP A 130 -8.74 -4.11 1.57
C ASP A 130 -10.17 -3.66 1.29
N ASP A 131 -10.86 -3.16 2.31
CA ASP A 131 -12.22 -2.63 2.22
C ASP A 131 -12.33 -1.37 1.34
N LEU A 132 -11.24 -0.67 1.00
CA LEU A 132 -11.28 0.48 0.10
C LEU A 132 -11.55 0.06 -1.36
N HIS A 133 -11.26 -1.19 -1.74
CA HIS A 133 -11.39 -1.68 -3.13
C HIS A 133 -10.76 -0.70 -4.14
N ILE A 134 -9.57 -0.16 -3.84
CA ILE A 134 -8.98 1.01 -4.53
C ILE A 134 -8.90 0.79 -6.04
N SER A 135 -8.47 -0.40 -6.45
CA SER A 135 -8.30 -0.76 -7.87
C SER A 135 -9.61 -0.94 -8.63
N GLU A 136 -10.74 -1.07 -7.92
CA GLU A 136 -12.09 -1.10 -8.47
C GLU A 136 -12.71 0.31 -8.58
N GLN A 137 -12.10 1.31 -7.92
CA GLN A 137 -12.55 2.70 -8.00
C GLN A 137 -12.20 3.33 -9.35
N ASN A 138 -12.96 4.36 -9.73
CA ASN A 138 -12.68 5.14 -10.95
C ASN A 138 -11.30 5.79 -10.90
N ILE A 139 -10.66 5.97 -12.06
CA ILE A 139 -9.34 6.56 -12.23
C ILE A 139 -9.23 7.96 -11.62
N ASP A 140 -10.32 8.74 -11.62
CA ASP A 140 -10.36 10.07 -10.97
C ASP A 140 -10.23 9.95 -9.45
N VAL A 141 -10.93 9.00 -8.83
CA VAL A 141 -10.87 8.75 -7.39
C VAL A 141 -9.50 8.21 -6.97
N GLN A 142 -8.90 7.37 -7.83
CA GLN A 142 -7.52 6.96 -7.64
C GLN A 142 -6.59 8.17 -7.77
N GLY A 143 -6.77 9.02 -8.79
CA GLY A 143 -6.01 10.26 -8.96
C GLY A 143 -6.07 11.17 -7.73
N ASP A 144 -7.29 11.47 -7.25
CA ASP A 144 -7.54 12.30 -6.06
C ASP A 144 -6.86 11.74 -4.80
N LEU A 145 -6.90 10.41 -4.61
CA LEU A 145 -6.21 9.76 -3.50
C LEU A 145 -4.68 9.92 -3.65
N TYR A 146 -4.15 9.81 -4.85
CA TYR A 146 -2.72 9.97 -5.11
C TYR A 146 -2.25 11.41 -4.93
N GLU A 147 -2.98 12.38 -5.47
CA GLU A 147 -2.70 13.80 -5.25
C GLU A 147 -2.79 14.14 -3.77
N TYR A 148 -3.80 13.63 -3.06
CA TYR A 148 -3.92 13.81 -1.62
C TYR A 148 -2.71 13.24 -0.87
N LEU A 149 -2.24 12.03 -1.19
CA LEU A 149 -1.05 11.46 -0.54
C LEU A 149 0.23 12.22 -0.92
N LEU A 150 0.37 12.67 -2.17
CA LEU A 150 1.53 13.44 -2.65
C LEU A 150 1.61 14.84 -2.04
N MET A 151 0.47 15.53 -1.89
CA MET A 151 0.39 16.85 -1.23
C MET A 151 0.81 16.79 0.24
N GLN A 152 0.83 15.60 0.85
CA GLN A 152 1.23 15.40 2.24
C GLN A 152 2.68 14.97 2.38
N LEU A 153 3.37 14.68 1.26
CA LEU A 153 4.80 14.40 1.21
C LEU A 153 5.65 15.64 0.83
N SER A 154 5.00 16.72 0.41
CA SER A 154 5.60 18.03 0.07
C SER A 154 5.56 19.00 1.24
#